data_AF-C0NTJ5-F1
#
_entry.id   AF-C0NTJ5-F1
#
_cell.length_a   1.000
_cell.length_b   1.000
_cell.length_c   1.000
_cell.angle_alpha   90.00
_cell.angle_beta   90.00
_cell.angle_gamma   90.00
#
_symmetry.space_group_name_H-M   'P 1'
#
loop_
_entity.id
_entity.type
_entity.pdbx_description
1 polymer ?
#
loop_
_entity_poly.entity_id
_entity_poly.type
_entity_poly.pdbx_seq_one_letter_code
_entity_poly.pdbx_strand_id
1 'polypeptide(L)'
;MTPRLPVILSSSKDWDLWYKLILSLAKDDNVLEFIDDKSPEHISQLARPSPPDIPTELTPEAIMRWKMENAQYDNEMMKYRVKVDGVNRIKHDILETVEPRELEMALIENEPIDVKKLLIALKKRLCPSIAECQYEARLRYENLRKPPKRGLNKWLDEWMLIEHKIRRAGIEGNFDLWQDFFHANRSIDNAYVTFRKKKFEIEGKGNSRFADMVDDFRAEYSRKRLLELGRITSDIPH
;
A
#
# COMPACT_ATOMS: atom_id res chain seq x y z
N MET A 1 20.07 3.14 10.96
CA MET A 1 18.72 2.81 11.44
C MET A 1 18.07 1.95 10.36
N THR A 2 17.27 0.95 10.73
CA THR A 2 16.48 0.19 9.75
C THR A 2 15.29 1.04 9.32
N PRO A 3 15.02 1.20 8.01
CA PRO A 3 13.90 2.02 7.55
C PRO A 3 12.59 1.45 8.08
N ARG A 4 11.65 2.33 8.48
CA ARG A 4 10.30 1.91 8.92
C ARG A 4 9.51 1.24 7.80
N LEU A 5 9.90 1.50 6.54
CA LEU A 5 9.27 0.93 5.36
C LEU A 5 10.17 -0.08 4.65
N PRO A 6 9.63 -1.24 4.23
CA PRO A 6 10.39 -2.26 3.51
C PRO A 6 10.49 -2.01 2.00
N VAL A 7 9.82 -0.98 1.47
CA VAL A 7 9.69 -0.74 0.03
C VAL A 7 10.53 0.45 -0.38
N ILE A 8 11.39 0.27 -1.39
CA ILE A 8 12.14 1.35 -2.02
C ILE A 8 11.42 1.79 -3.28
N LEU A 9 11.09 3.08 -3.36
CA LEU A 9 10.54 3.72 -4.55
C LEU A 9 11.66 3.96 -5.56
N SER A 10 11.81 3.01 -6.47
CA SER A 10 12.76 3.05 -7.60
C SER A 10 12.07 3.24 -8.95
N SER A 11 10.80 2.83 -9.03
CA SER A 11 10.05 2.85 -10.26
C SER A 11 8.56 3.06 -10.02
N SER A 12 7.82 3.26 -11.11
CA SER A 12 6.36 3.39 -11.05
C SER A 12 5.65 2.15 -10.51
N LYS A 13 6.30 0.97 -10.53
CA LYS A 13 5.75 -0.28 -9.99
C LYS A 13 5.67 -0.27 -8.47
N ASP A 14 6.54 0.50 -7.81
CA ASP A 14 6.66 0.56 -6.35
C ASP A 14 5.71 1.62 -5.76
N TRP A 15 5.33 2.61 -6.57
CA TRP A 15 4.55 3.78 -6.19
C TRP A 15 3.36 3.46 -5.29
N ASP A 16 2.50 2.51 -5.69
CA ASP A 16 1.24 2.29 -5.00
C ASP A 16 1.41 1.71 -3.59
N LEU A 17 2.32 0.74 -3.43
CA LEU A 17 2.57 0.17 -2.12
C LEU A 17 3.33 1.17 -1.25
N TRP A 18 4.36 1.79 -1.81
CA TRP A 18 5.16 2.81 -1.13
C TRP A 18 4.30 3.99 -0.64
N TYR A 19 3.48 4.57 -1.51
CA TYR A 19 2.65 5.72 -1.18
C TYR A 19 1.58 5.38 -0.15
N LYS A 20 0.95 4.19 -0.24
CA LYS A 20 0.01 3.72 0.80
C LYS A 20 0.68 3.59 2.16
N LEU A 21 1.92 3.10 2.21
CA LEU A 21 2.66 2.98 3.44
C LEU A 21 3.01 4.35 4.03
N ILE A 22 3.41 5.32 3.20
CA ILE A 22 3.63 6.71 3.63
C ILE A 22 2.36 7.33 4.22
N LEU A 23 1.21 7.17 3.56
CA LEU A 23 -0.06 7.67 4.08
C LEU A 23 -0.47 6.97 5.39
N SER A 24 -0.17 5.68 5.54
CA SER A 24 -0.40 4.94 6.78
C SER A 24 0.43 5.51 7.93
N LEU A 25 1.74 5.69 7.70
CA LEU A 25 2.62 6.30 8.71
C LEU A 25 2.18 7.71 9.07
N ALA A 26 1.78 8.52 8.09
CA ALA A 26 1.29 9.87 8.32
C ALA A 26 -0.02 9.88 9.14
N LYS A 27 -0.88 8.86 8.96
CA LYS A 27 -2.08 8.68 9.78
C LYS A 27 -1.72 8.29 11.21
N ASP A 28 -0.80 7.36 11.40
CA ASP A 28 -0.35 6.92 12.72
C ASP A 28 0.32 8.05 13.52
N ASP A 29 1.05 8.92 12.83
CA ASP A 29 1.66 10.13 13.39
C ASP A 29 0.67 11.31 13.50
N ASN A 30 -0.59 11.13 13.09
CA ASN A 30 -1.64 12.15 13.08
C ASN A 30 -1.25 13.43 12.32
N VAL A 31 -0.57 13.28 11.18
CA VAL A 31 -0.11 14.38 10.30
C VAL A 31 -0.57 14.21 8.85
N LEU A 32 -1.49 13.29 8.58
CA LEU A 32 -2.00 12.99 7.24
C LEU A 32 -2.45 14.24 6.47
N GLU A 33 -3.08 15.20 7.15
CA GLU A 33 -3.51 16.49 6.58
C GLU A 33 -2.37 17.31 5.95
N PHE A 34 -1.12 17.15 6.40
CA PHE A 34 0.04 17.86 5.84
C PHE A 34 0.78 17.05 4.77
N ILE A 35 0.44 15.78 4.61
CA ILE A 35 1.14 14.82 3.74
C ILE A 35 0.29 14.46 2.51
N ASP A 36 -1.03 14.35 2.66
CA ASP A 36 -1.95 14.06 1.55
C ASP A 36 -1.91 15.18 0.52
N ASP A 37 -1.69 14.81 -0.75
CA ASP A 37 -1.61 15.77 -1.84
C ASP A 37 -2.97 16.42 -2.17
N LYS A 38 -4.07 15.79 -1.72
CA LYS A 38 -5.43 16.33 -1.85
C LYS A 38 -5.80 17.31 -0.74
N SER A 39 -5.06 17.31 0.36
CA SER A 39 -5.29 18.25 1.45
C SER A 39 -4.77 19.64 1.05
N PRO A 40 -5.47 20.73 1.36
CA PRO A 40 -4.95 22.08 1.13
C PRO A 40 -3.85 22.46 2.14
N GLU A 41 -3.77 21.79 3.30
CA GLU A 41 -2.94 22.20 4.42
C GLU A 41 -1.43 22.01 4.16
N HIS A 42 -0.61 22.95 4.62
CA HIS A 42 0.85 22.86 4.59
C HIS A 42 1.43 23.05 5.99
N ILE A 43 2.42 22.23 6.35
CA ILE A 43 3.08 22.36 7.66
C ILE A 43 3.78 23.72 7.83
N SER A 44 4.23 24.33 6.74
CA SER A 44 4.83 25.68 6.72
C SER A 44 3.81 26.79 7.02
N GLN A 45 2.52 26.51 6.88
CA GLN A 45 1.43 27.44 7.20
C GLN A 45 0.90 27.24 8.63
N LEU A 46 1.33 26.19 9.33
CA LEU A 46 0.95 25.96 10.72
C LEU A 46 1.52 27.09 11.58
N ALA A 47 0.62 27.91 12.15
CA ALA A 47 1.02 29.03 12.98
C ALA A 47 1.72 28.53 14.26
N ARG A 48 2.94 29.00 14.49
CA ARG A 48 3.61 28.79 15.77
C ARG A 48 2.88 29.59 16.86
N PRO A 49 2.46 28.97 17.97
CA PRO A 49 1.86 29.68 19.08
C PRO A 49 2.78 30.79 19.60
N SER A 50 2.17 31.91 20.02
CA SER A 50 2.87 33.03 20.65
C SER A 50 2.66 33.02 22.17
N PRO A 51 3.70 33.28 22.97
CA PRO A 51 3.56 33.36 24.41
C PRO A 51 2.66 34.54 24.81
N PRO A 52 1.92 34.45 25.93
CA PRO A 52 1.13 35.56 26.44
C PRO A 52 2.04 36.68 26.99
N ASP A 53 1.57 37.93 26.87
CA ASP A 53 2.28 39.08 27.40
C ASP A 53 2.36 39.03 28.93
N ILE A 54 3.52 39.40 29.48
CA ILE A 54 3.69 39.49 30.93
C ILE A 54 2.80 40.65 31.46
N PRO A 55 1.99 40.43 32.51
CA PRO A 55 1.14 41.48 33.06
C PRO A 55 1.93 42.69 33.50
N THR A 56 1.48 43.87 33.10
CA THR A 56 2.03 45.14 33.59
C THR A 56 1.61 45.41 35.04
N GLU A 57 0.37 45.06 35.39
CA GLU A 57 -0.17 45.16 36.75
C GLU A 57 -0.07 43.81 37.47
N LEU A 58 0.66 43.77 38.58
CA LEU A 58 0.89 42.56 39.37
C LEU A 58 -0.24 42.30 40.38
N THR A 59 -1.49 42.46 39.96
CA THR A 59 -2.64 42.07 40.79
C THR A 59 -2.76 40.54 40.84
N PRO A 60 -3.29 39.96 41.94
CA PRO A 60 -3.52 38.52 42.02
C PRO A 60 -4.32 37.96 40.83
N GLU A 61 -5.32 38.72 40.36
CA GLU A 61 -6.17 38.36 39.22
C GLU A 61 -5.41 38.38 37.89
N ALA A 62 -4.58 39.39 37.64
CA ALA A 62 -3.77 39.48 36.42
C ALA A 62 -2.72 38.37 36.37
N ILE A 63 -2.06 38.09 37.51
CA ILE A 63 -1.12 36.98 37.64
C ILE A 63 -1.82 35.64 37.42
N MET A 64 -3.03 35.45 37.97
CA MET A 64 -3.80 34.23 37.78
C MET A 64 -4.22 34.03 36.31
N ARG A 65 -4.68 35.08 35.64
CA ARG A 65 -5.02 35.06 34.20
C ARG A 65 -3.82 34.69 33.35
N TRP A 66 -2.69 35.37 33.55
CA TRP A 66 -1.46 35.07 32.82
C TRP A 66 -1.00 33.62 33.04
N LYS A 67 -1.10 33.09 34.26
CA LYS A 67 -0.80 31.67 34.53
C LYS A 67 -1.71 30.72 33.73
N MET A 68 -3.00 31.04 33.62
CA MET A 68 -3.94 30.24 32.81
C MET A 68 -3.62 30.31 31.32
N GLU A 69 -3.34 31.51 30.80
CA GLU A 69 -2.96 31.72 29.40
C GLU A 69 -1.62 31.06 29.07
N ASN A 70 -0.64 31.12 29.97
CA ASN A 70 0.65 30.46 29.79
C ASN A 70 0.50 28.93 29.75
N ALA A 71 -0.36 28.37 30.59
CA ALA A 71 -0.67 26.94 30.54
C ALA A 71 -1.37 26.52 29.23
N GLN A 72 -2.24 27.38 28.67
CA GLN A 72 -2.84 27.16 27.35
C GLN A 72 -1.77 27.24 26.24
N TYR A 73 -0.90 28.24 26.29
CA TYR A 73 0.23 28.38 25.37
C TYR A 73 1.12 27.13 25.38
N ASP A 74 1.49 26.63 26.57
CA ASP A 74 2.32 25.42 26.69
C ASP A 74 1.64 24.21 26.01
N ASN A 75 0.32 24.05 26.18
CA ASN A 75 -0.45 22.99 25.53
C ASN A 75 -0.46 23.14 23.99
N GLU A 76 -0.76 24.33 23.47
CA GLU A 76 -0.75 24.59 22.03
C GLU A 76 0.65 24.44 21.43
N MET A 77 1.69 24.85 22.16
CA MET A 77 3.09 24.68 21.75
C MET A 77 3.47 23.20 21.69
N MET A 78 2.99 22.39 22.64
CA MET A 78 3.16 20.93 22.59
C MET A 78 2.46 20.31 21.38
N LYS A 79 1.21 20.69 21.09
CA LYS A 79 0.49 20.20 19.89
C LYS A 79 1.22 20.57 18.60
N TYR A 80 1.69 21.82 18.47
CA TYR A 80 2.48 22.28 17.35
C TYR A 80 3.75 21.42 17.17
N ARG A 81 4.50 21.19 18.25
CA ARG A 81 5.74 20.39 18.21
C ARG A 81 5.46 18.97 17.74
N VAL A 82 4.43 18.32 18.28
CA VAL A 82 4.05 16.97 17.87
C VAL A 82 3.77 16.89 16.36
N LYS A 83 3.07 17.89 15.79
CA LYS A 83 2.79 17.94 14.34
C LYS A 83 4.06 18.17 13.52
N VAL A 84 4.90 19.13 13.90
CA VAL A 84 6.18 19.41 13.20
C VAL A 84 7.10 18.19 13.24
N ASP A 85 7.24 17.55 14.40
CA ASP A 85 8.06 16.35 14.57
C ASP A 85 7.50 15.17 13.77
N GLY A 86 6.18 15.01 13.73
CA GLY A 86 5.51 14.00 12.90
C GLY A 86 5.79 14.18 11.42
N VAL A 87 5.63 15.39 10.88
CA VAL A 87 5.94 15.67 9.47
C VAL A 87 7.43 15.45 9.18
N ASN A 88 8.33 15.81 10.10
CA ASN A 88 9.77 15.56 9.95
C ASN A 88 10.12 14.06 9.96
N ARG A 89 9.40 13.23 10.73
CA ARG A 89 9.57 11.77 10.67
C ARG A 89 9.15 11.23 9.31
N ILE A 90 7.99 11.66 8.78
CA ILE A 90 7.55 11.27 7.44
C ILE A 90 8.54 11.75 6.37
N LYS A 91 9.08 12.97 6.49
CA LYS A 91 10.15 13.48 5.61
C LYS A 91 11.34 12.52 5.58
N HIS A 92 11.80 12.10 6.75
CA HIS A 92 12.92 11.18 6.88
C HIS A 92 12.59 9.82 6.25
N ASP A 93 11.42 9.26 6.54
CA ASP A 93 10.96 8.00 5.96
C ASP A 93 10.94 8.08 4.42
N ILE A 94 10.49 9.19 3.82
CA ILE A 94 10.54 9.40 2.37
C ILE A 94 11.98 9.41 1.87
N LEU A 95 12.87 10.17 2.51
CA LEU A 95 14.26 10.30 2.08
C LEU A 95 15.05 8.98 2.17
N GLU A 96 14.71 8.09 3.10
CA GLU A 96 15.33 6.77 3.22
C GLU A 96 14.77 5.74 2.24
N THR A 97 13.56 5.95 1.71
CA THR A 97 12.81 4.93 0.98
C THR A 97 12.56 5.29 -0.47
N VAL A 98 13.16 6.36 -0.98
CA VAL A 98 13.19 6.71 -2.40
C VAL A 98 14.59 6.49 -2.92
N GLU A 99 14.71 5.89 -4.11
CA GLU A 99 16.00 5.67 -4.75
C GLU A 99 16.74 7.02 -4.96
N PRO A 100 18.06 7.11 -4.68
CA PRO A 100 18.79 8.38 -4.74
C PRO A 100 18.64 9.13 -6.07
N ARG A 101 18.59 8.42 -7.20
CA ARG A 101 18.38 9.01 -8.52
C ARG A 101 17.01 9.68 -8.65
N GLU A 102 15.97 9.08 -8.08
CA GLU A 102 14.63 9.65 -8.12
C GLU A 102 14.50 10.83 -7.15
N LEU A 103 15.22 10.83 -6.02
CA LEU A 103 15.35 12.00 -5.14
C LEU A 103 16.05 13.16 -5.85
N GLU A 104 17.18 12.93 -6.50
CA GLU A 104 17.92 13.95 -7.26
C GLU A 104 17.04 14.61 -8.32
N MET A 105 16.21 13.83 -9.01
CA MET A 105 15.30 14.36 -10.04
C MET A 105 14.03 15.02 -9.48
N ALA A 106 13.65 14.78 -8.23
CA ALA A 106 12.43 15.33 -7.62
C ALA A 106 12.69 16.56 -6.74
N LEU A 107 13.91 16.71 -6.23
CA LEU A 107 14.31 17.84 -5.40
C LEU A 107 14.65 19.07 -6.25
N ILE A 108 14.35 20.26 -5.72
CA ILE A 108 14.73 21.53 -6.32
C ILE A 108 16.05 21.97 -5.67
N GLU A 109 17.06 22.27 -6.49
CA GLU A 109 18.35 22.73 -6.02
C GLU A 109 18.23 23.99 -5.15
N ASN A 110 19.00 24.05 -4.06
CA ASN A 110 19.10 25.19 -3.15
C ASN A 110 17.80 25.59 -2.41
N GLU A 111 16.73 24.80 -2.48
CA GLU A 111 15.53 25.00 -1.65
C GLU A 111 15.51 24.05 -0.44
N PRO A 112 15.04 24.52 0.74
CA PRO A 112 14.71 23.61 1.83
C PRO A 112 13.66 22.58 1.41
N ILE A 113 13.88 21.31 1.77
CA ILE A 113 12.97 20.22 1.40
C ILE A 113 11.61 20.41 2.09
N ASP A 114 10.61 20.75 1.29
CA ASP A 114 9.18 20.70 1.61
C ASP A 114 8.62 19.33 1.22
N VAL A 115 8.09 18.60 2.20
CA VAL A 115 7.61 17.22 2.02
C VAL A 115 6.49 17.12 0.99
N LYS A 116 5.57 18.08 0.99
CA LYS A 116 4.40 18.06 0.11
C LYS A 116 4.80 18.39 -1.32
N LYS A 117 5.71 19.36 -1.52
CA LYS A 117 6.31 19.61 -2.84
C LYS A 117 7.06 18.37 -3.36
N LEU A 118 7.85 17.71 -2.50
CA LEU A 118 8.57 16.48 -2.85
C LEU A 118 7.61 15.36 -3.28
N LEU A 119 6.54 15.12 -2.51
CA LEU A 119 5.53 14.12 -2.84
C LEU A 119 4.81 14.42 -4.16
N ILE A 120 4.48 15.68 -4.44
CA ILE A 120 3.89 16.09 -5.71
C ILE A 120 4.87 15.84 -6.88
N ALA A 121 6.15 16.15 -6.69
CA ALA A 121 7.18 15.92 -7.71
C ALA A 121 7.36 14.42 -7.99
N LEU A 122 7.50 13.59 -6.94
CA LEU A 122 7.59 12.14 -7.07
C LEU A 122 6.32 11.55 -7.72
N LYS A 123 5.13 12.03 -7.35
CA LYS A 123 3.85 11.62 -7.94
C LYS A 123 3.81 11.88 -9.44
N LYS A 124 4.20 13.08 -9.88
CA LYS A 124 4.23 13.42 -11.31
C LYS A 124 5.17 12.51 -12.12
N ARG A 125 6.25 12.02 -11.50
CA ARG A 125 7.28 11.21 -12.15
C ARG A 125 6.97 9.72 -12.13
N LEU A 126 6.45 9.22 -11.01
CA LEU A 126 6.43 7.80 -10.70
C LEU A 126 5.02 7.25 -10.48
N CYS A 127 3.99 8.09 -10.26
CA CYS A 127 2.63 7.59 -10.20
C CYS A 127 2.22 7.09 -11.59
N PRO A 128 1.91 5.80 -11.78
CA PRO A 128 1.43 5.31 -13.06
C PRO A 128 0.12 6.01 -13.43
N SER A 129 -0.01 6.38 -14.70
CA SER A 129 -1.28 6.81 -15.27
C SER A 129 -2.30 5.66 -15.28
N ILE A 130 -3.57 6.01 -15.43
CA ILE A 130 -4.65 5.01 -15.60
C ILE A 130 -4.37 4.12 -16.82
N ALA A 131 -3.90 4.71 -17.93
CA ALA A 131 -3.58 3.98 -19.15
C ALA A 131 -2.44 2.96 -18.95
N GLU A 132 -1.36 3.35 -18.25
CA GLU A 132 -0.27 2.44 -17.89
C GLU A 132 -0.74 1.34 -16.95
N CYS A 133 -1.58 1.66 -15.95
CA CYS A 133 -2.19 0.66 -15.07
C CYS A 133 -3.01 -0.36 -15.87
N GLN A 134 -3.82 0.09 -16.81
CA GLN A 134 -4.63 -0.78 -17.67
C GLN A 134 -3.77 -1.66 -18.56
N TYR A 135 -2.72 -1.10 -19.17
CA TYR A 135 -1.78 -1.84 -20.00
C TYR A 135 -1.06 -2.93 -19.19
N GLU A 136 -0.48 -2.57 -18.03
CA GLU A 136 0.21 -3.51 -17.14
C GLU A 136 -0.72 -4.62 -16.64
N ALA A 137 -1.96 -4.28 -16.26
CA ALA A 137 -2.95 -5.26 -15.82
C ALA A 137 -3.29 -6.26 -16.95
N ARG A 138 -3.56 -5.77 -18.16
CA ARG A 138 -3.80 -6.61 -19.34
C ARG A 138 -2.62 -7.52 -19.66
N LEU A 139 -1.41 -6.95 -19.70
CA LEU A 139 -0.19 -7.70 -20.01
C LEU A 139 0.08 -8.82 -19.00
N ARG A 140 -0.06 -8.52 -17.70
CA ARG A 140 0.11 -9.53 -16.65
C ARG A 140 -0.98 -10.59 -16.71
N TYR A 141 -2.23 -10.20 -16.96
CA TYR A 141 -3.34 -11.12 -17.10
C TYR A 141 -3.10 -12.11 -18.26
N GLU A 142 -2.71 -11.62 -19.44
CA GLU A 142 -2.40 -12.49 -20.58
C GLU A 142 -1.22 -13.44 -20.31
N ASN A 143 -0.22 -13.01 -19.54
CA ASN A 143 0.87 -13.89 -19.12
C ASN A 143 0.41 -14.97 -18.13
N LEU A 144 -0.53 -14.65 -17.24
CA LEU A 144 -1.08 -15.60 -16.26
C LEU A 144 -1.91 -16.71 -16.90
N ARG A 145 -2.57 -16.43 -18.02
CA ARG A 145 -3.32 -17.45 -18.79
C ARG A 145 -2.43 -18.57 -19.34
N LYS A 146 -1.11 -18.36 -19.38
CA LYS A 146 -0.13 -19.36 -19.79
C LYS A 146 0.40 -20.10 -18.56
N PRO A 147 0.29 -21.44 -18.50
CA PRO A 147 0.84 -22.23 -17.41
C PRO A 147 2.36 -22.02 -17.26
N PRO A 148 2.89 -21.92 -16.03
CA PRO A 148 4.30 -21.69 -15.81
C PRO A 148 5.10 -22.97 -16.04
N LYS A 149 6.27 -22.86 -16.68
CA LYS A 149 7.21 -23.99 -16.79
C LYS A 149 7.91 -24.32 -15.45
N ARG A 150 8.08 -23.30 -14.59
CA ARG A 150 8.70 -23.38 -13.26
C ARG A 150 8.08 -22.32 -12.35
N GLY A 151 8.13 -22.52 -11.04
CA GLY A 151 7.71 -21.52 -10.06
C GLY A 151 6.19 -21.39 -9.90
N LEU A 152 5.48 -22.53 -9.81
CA LEU A 152 4.02 -22.57 -9.67
C LEU A 152 3.52 -21.66 -8.55
N ASN A 153 4.15 -21.69 -7.37
CA ASN A 153 3.72 -20.87 -6.23
C ASN A 153 3.72 -19.36 -6.56
N LYS A 154 4.79 -18.87 -7.20
CA LYS A 154 4.87 -17.46 -7.62
C LYS A 154 3.81 -17.11 -8.67
N TRP A 155 3.51 -18.04 -9.57
CA TRP A 155 2.44 -17.85 -10.56
C TRP A 155 1.06 -17.82 -9.90
N LEU A 156 0.83 -18.66 -8.88
CA LEU A 156 -0.39 -18.62 -8.06
C LEU A 156 -0.49 -17.32 -7.24
N ASP A 157 0.62 -16.83 -6.67
CA ASP A 157 0.65 -15.53 -5.99
C ASP A 157 0.25 -14.40 -6.94
N GLU A 158 0.76 -14.40 -8.18
CA GLU A 158 0.36 -13.40 -9.18
C GLU A 158 -1.12 -13.54 -9.60
N TRP A 159 -1.68 -14.75 -9.63
CA TRP A 159 -3.14 -14.92 -9.80
C TRP A 159 -3.93 -14.27 -8.67
N MET A 160 -3.49 -14.37 -7.41
CA MET A 160 -4.16 -13.66 -6.31
C MET A 160 -4.05 -12.14 -6.45
N LEU A 161 -2.88 -11.65 -6.88
CA LEU A 161 -2.61 -10.22 -7.02
C LEU A 161 -3.29 -9.58 -8.23
N ILE A 162 -3.63 -10.35 -9.28
CA ILE A 162 -4.16 -9.78 -10.52
C ILE A 162 -5.54 -9.14 -10.33
N GLU A 163 -6.38 -9.68 -9.44
CA GLU A 163 -7.68 -9.10 -9.12
C GLU A 163 -7.54 -7.66 -8.62
N HIS A 164 -6.60 -7.42 -7.70
CA HIS A 164 -6.31 -6.09 -7.20
C HIS A 164 -5.81 -5.13 -8.29
N LYS A 165 -4.99 -5.62 -9.22
CA LYS A 165 -4.46 -4.83 -10.34
C LYS A 165 -5.56 -4.46 -11.34
N ILE A 166 -6.46 -5.38 -11.66
CA ILE A 166 -7.62 -5.17 -12.54
C ILE A 166 -8.57 -4.13 -11.93
N ARG A 167 -8.89 -4.27 -10.64
CA ARG A 167 -9.70 -3.31 -9.89
C ARG A 167 -9.11 -1.90 -9.93
N ARG A 168 -7.82 -1.80 -9.62
CA ARG A 168 -7.10 -0.52 -9.62
C ARG A 168 -7.08 0.13 -11.01
N ALA A 169 -6.96 -0.67 -12.06
CA ALA A 169 -6.98 -0.19 -13.43
C ALA A 169 -8.39 0.19 -13.94
N GLY A 170 -9.45 -0.01 -13.15
CA GLY A 170 -10.83 0.32 -13.52
C GLY A 170 -11.34 -0.49 -14.71
N ILE A 171 -10.83 -1.72 -14.89
CA ILE A 171 -11.18 -2.62 -15.99
C ILE A 171 -11.79 -3.93 -15.48
N GLU A 172 -12.48 -3.85 -14.35
CA GLU A 172 -13.28 -4.94 -13.83
C GLU A 172 -14.36 -5.34 -14.84
N GLY A 173 -14.64 -6.65 -14.95
CA GLY A 173 -15.62 -7.17 -15.91
C GLY A 173 -15.07 -7.43 -17.32
N ASN A 174 -13.88 -6.94 -17.67
CA ASN A 174 -13.25 -7.25 -18.97
C ASN A 174 -12.72 -8.69 -19.06
N PHE A 175 -12.70 -9.42 -17.95
CA PHE A 175 -12.04 -10.72 -17.81
C PHE A 175 -12.87 -11.68 -16.98
N ASP A 176 -12.84 -12.98 -17.32
CA ASP A 176 -13.39 -14.04 -16.48
C ASP A 176 -12.26 -14.77 -15.76
N LEU A 177 -11.81 -14.21 -14.64
CA LEU A 177 -10.72 -14.76 -13.82
C LEU A 177 -10.92 -16.24 -13.50
N TRP A 178 -12.16 -16.68 -13.28
CA TRP A 178 -12.46 -18.06 -12.90
C TRP A 178 -12.29 -19.00 -14.08
N GLN A 179 -12.92 -18.68 -15.22
CA GLN A 179 -12.82 -19.53 -16.41
C GLN A 179 -11.38 -19.57 -16.94
N ASP A 180 -10.69 -18.44 -16.98
CA ASP A 180 -9.31 -18.37 -17.44
C ASP A 180 -8.34 -19.08 -16.47
N PHE A 181 -8.58 -19.03 -15.15
CA PHE A 181 -7.82 -19.82 -14.18
C PHE A 181 -8.04 -21.33 -14.39
N PHE A 182 -9.29 -21.78 -14.55
CA PHE A 182 -9.56 -23.19 -14.84
C PHE A 182 -8.92 -23.64 -16.15
N HIS A 183 -8.99 -22.82 -17.19
CA HIS A 183 -8.37 -23.11 -18.47
C HIS A 183 -6.85 -23.25 -18.34
N ALA A 184 -6.19 -22.30 -17.67
CA ALA A 184 -4.74 -22.33 -17.48
C ALA A 184 -4.29 -23.53 -16.62
N ASN A 185 -5.05 -23.92 -15.60
CA ASN A 185 -4.69 -25.06 -14.75
C ASN A 185 -5.00 -26.43 -15.38
N ARG A 186 -5.74 -26.48 -16.49
CA ARG A 186 -6.14 -27.74 -17.12
C ARG A 186 -4.95 -28.59 -17.56
N SER A 187 -3.89 -27.96 -18.05
CA SER A 187 -2.65 -28.64 -18.45
C SER A 187 -1.79 -29.06 -17.26
N ILE A 188 -2.09 -28.57 -16.05
CA ILE A 188 -1.36 -28.89 -14.82
C ILE A 188 -2.08 -30.03 -14.10
N ASP A 189 -3.39 -29.91 -13.91
CA ASP A 189 -4.21 -30.90 -13.20
C ASP A 189 -5.65 -30.90 -13.73
N ASN A 190 -5.86 -31.63 -14.84
CA ASN A 190 -7.17 -31.72 -15.47
C ASN A 190 -8.22 -32.38 -14.56
N ALA A 191 -7.82 -33.29 -13.66
CA ALA A 191 -8.73 -33.96 -12.73
C ALA A 191 -9.30 -32.98 -11.71
N TYR A 192 -8.45 -32.16 -11.08
CA TYR A 192 -8.88 -31.08 -10.20
C TYR A 192 -9.81 -30.11 -10.92
N VAL A 193 -9.39 -29.61 -12.09
CA VAL A 193 -10.16 -28.62 -12.85
C VAL A 193 -11.53 -29.15 -13.21
N THR A 194 -11.62 -30.39 -13.68
CA THR A 194 -12.91 -31.00 -14.06
C THR A 194 -13.84 -31.12 -12.85
N PHE A 195 -13.33 -31.59 -11.72
CA PHE A 195 -14.09 -31.72 -10.48
C PHE A 195 -14.56 -30.35 -9.96
N ARG A 196 -13.65 -29.38 -9.82
CA ARG A 196 -13.97 -28.05 -9.28
C ARG A 196 -14.87 -27.24 -10.20
N LYS A 197 -14.69 -27.31 -11.52
CA LYS A 197 -15.57 -26.63 -12.47
C LYS A 197 -17.00 -27.15 -12.37
N LYS A 198 -17.20 -28.48 -12.32
CA LYS A 198 -18.53 -29.09 -12.12
C LYS A 198 -19.16 -28.65 -10.79
N LYS A 199 -18.37 -28.65 -9.70
CA LYS A 199 -18.85 -28.19 -8.39
C LYS A 199 -19.28 -26.72 -8.43
N PHE A 200 -18.49 -25.87 -9.07
CA PHE A 200 -18.77 -24.44 -9.24
C PHE A 200 -20.02 -24.16 -10.10
N GLU A 201 -20.29 -25.00 -11.10
CA GLU A 201 -21.51 -24.91 -11.91
C GLU A 201 -22.78 -25.31 -11.12
N ILE A 202 -22.67 -26.24 -10.17
CA ILE A 202 -23.78 -26.71 -9.33
C ILE A 202 -24.06 -25.76 -8.17
N GLU A 203 -23.01 -25.35 -7.45
CA GLU A 203 -23.13 -24.54 -6.21
C GLU A 203 -23.14 -23.03 -6.50
N GLY A 204 -22.74 -22.62 -7.70
CA GLY A 204 -22.51 -21.22 -8.05
C GLY A 204 -21.25 -20.63 -7.40
N LYS A 205 -20.99 -19.34 -7.64
CA LYS A 205 -19.83 -18.64 -7.06
C LYS A 205 -19.93 -18.42 -5.55
N GLY A 206 -21.17 -18.40 -5.02
CA GLY A 206 -21.44 -18.11 -3.61
C GLY A 206 -20.73 -16.85 -3.10
N ASN A 207 -20.24 -16.91 -1.86
CA ASN A 207 -19.40 -15.87 -1.23
C ASN A 207 -17.89 -16.14 -1.36
N SER A 208 -17.49 -17.16 -2.14
CA SER A 208 -16.09 -17.55 -2.25
C SER A 208 -15.27 -16.47 -2.95
N ARG A 209 -14.11 -16.13 -2.37
CA ARG A 209 -13.17 -15.22 -3.01
C ARG A 209 -12.36 -15.99 -4.04
N PHE A 210 -11.94 -15.30 -5.10
CA PHE A 210 -11.06 -15.89 -6.11
C PHE A 210 -9.76 -16.43 -5.48
N ALA A 211 -9.21 -15.70 -4.49
CA ALA A 211 -8.04 -16.14 -3.73
C ALA A 211 -8.23 -17.52 -3.07
N ASP A 212 -9.41 -17.81 -2.53
CA ASP A 212 -9.69 -19.11 -1.89
C ASP A 212 -9.58 -20.27 -2.88
N MET A 213 -10.00 -20.05 -4.15
CA MET A 213 -9.87 -21.04 -5.22
C MET A 213 -8.42 -21.26 -5.64
N VAL A 214 -7.60 -20.20 -5.63
CA VAL A 214 -6.17 -20.30 -5.92
C VAL A 214 -5.45 -21.06 -4.80
N ASP A 215 -5.79 -20.79 -3.54
CA ASP A 215 -5.25 -21.51 -2.37
C ASP A 215 -5.70 -22.97 -2.33
N ASP A 216 -6.94 -23.28 -2.69
CA ASP A 216 -7.42 -24.65 -2.79
C ASP A 216 -6.63 -25.45 -3.83
N PHE A 217 -6.39 -24.87 -5.01
CA PHE A 217 -5.55 -25.49 -6.02
C PHE A 217 -4.11 -25.70 -5.53
N ARG A 218 -3.54 -24.70 -4.85
CA ARG A 218 -2.21 -24.79 -4.25
C ARG A 218 -2.10 -25.95 -3.27
N ALA A 219 -3.10 -26.11 -2.41
CA ALA A 219 -3.14 -27.18 -1.42
C ALA A 219 -3.25 -28.56 -2.10
N GLU A 220 -4.15 -28.71 -3.06
CA GLU A 220 -4.34 -29.99 -3.76
C GLU A 220 -3.10 -30.40 -4.56
N TYR A 221 -2.50 -29.45 -5.29
CA TYR A 221 -1.27 -29.70 -6.03
C TYR A 221 -0.12 -30.11 -5.09
N SER A 222 0.02 -29.42 -3.97
CA SER A 222 1.03 -29.75 -2.96
C SER A 222 0.83 -31.14 -2.38
N ARG A 223 -0.42 -31.51 -2.07
CA ARG A 223 -0.80 -32.84 -1.58
C ARG A 223 -0.45 -33.94 -2.59
N LYS A 224 -0.83 -33.77 -3.86
CA LYS A 224 -0.49 -34.74 -4.92
C LYS A 224 1.02 -34.91 -5.08
N ARG A 225 1.77 -33.81 -5.07
CA ARG A 225 3.23 -33.85 -5.16
C ARG A 225 3.87 -34.57 -3.97
N LEU A 226 3.32 -34.44 -2.77
CA LEU A 226 3.79 -35.18 -1.60
C LEU A 226 3.47 -36.68 -1.69
N LEU A 227 2.31 -37.06 -2.22
CA LEU A 227 1.95 -38.46 -2.48
C LEU A 227 2.87 -39.09 -3.54
N GLU A 228 3.13 -38.40 -4.64
CA GLU A 228 4.04 -38.86 -5.70
C GLU A 228 5.47 -39.06 -5.19
N LEU A 229 5.91 -38.23 -4.24
CA LEU A 229 7.21 -38.36 -3.59
C LEU A 229 7.22 -39.39 -2.43
N GLY A 230 6.10 -40.08 -2.17
CA GLY A 230 5.96 -41.04 -1.09
C GLY A 230 6.10 -40.44 0.32
N ARG A 231 5.89 -39.13 0.45
CA ARG A 231 6.06 -38.39 1.72
C ARG A 231 4.83 -38.42 2.62
N ILE A 232 3.68 -38.82 2.07
CA ILE A 232 2.43 -39.08 2.77
C ILE A 232 1.78 -40.33 2.15
N THR A 233 1.04 -41.10 2.93
CA THR A 233 0.22 -42.23 2.45
C THR A 233 -1.16 -41.74 2.04
N SER A 234 -1.82 -42.40 1.08
CA SER A 234 -3.21 -42.08 0.78
C SER A 234 -4.08 -42.57 1.92
N ASP A 235 -4.56 -41.66 2.77
CA ASP A 235 -5.68 -41.97 3.66
C ASP A 235 -6.94 -42.03 2.80
N ILE A 236 -7.17 -43.17 2.15
CA ILE A 236 -8.46 -43.50 1.57
C ILE A 236 -9.19 -44.32 2.64
N PRO A 237 -10.20 -43.77 3.33
CA PRO A 237 -11.14 -44.60 4.04
C PRO A 237 -11.96 -45.36 2.99
N HIS A 238 -11.89 -46.69 3.06
CA HIS A 238 -12.73 -47.60 2.29
C HIS A 238 -14.21 -47.44 2.63
#